data_AF-A0A9E6K061-F1
#
_entry.id   AF-A0A9E6K061-F1
#
_cell.length_a   1.000
_cell.length_b   1.000
_cell.length_c   1.000
_cell.angle_alpha   90.00
_cell.angle_beta   90.00
_cell.angle_gamma   90.00
#
_symmetry.space_group_name_H-M   'P 1'
#
loop_
_entity.id
_entity.type
_entity.pdbx_description
1 polymer ?
#
loop_
_entity_poly.entity_id
_entity_poly.type
_entity_poly.pdbx_seq_one_letter_code
_entity_poly.pdbx_strand_id
1 'polypeptide(L)'
;GSLAMMGLIGIIIAGVVNYFLASSVLNLIISVVGVVLFTGLTAYDTQKIKQMAAMTNDGESEGKVAVMGALSLYLDFINLFLMLLRLFGSSRED
;
A
#
# COMPACT_ATOMS: atom_id res chain seq x y z
N GLY A 1 5.23 12.46 4.13
CA GLY A 1 4.04 11.75 3.62
C GLY A 1 4.47 10.35 3.29
N SER A 2 3.73 9.34 3.77
CA SER A 2 4.08 7.93 3.56
C SER A 2 4.29 7.66 2.08
N LEU A 3 5.39 6.99 1.71
CA LEU A 3 5.65 6.57 0.33
C LEU A 3 4.46 5.79 -0.25
N ALA A 4 3.71 5.08 0.60
CA ALA A 4 2.44 4.43 0.25
C ALA A 4 1.38 5.44 -0.22
N MET A 5 1.30 6.63 0.37
CA MET A 5 0.35 7.67 -0.04
C MET A 5 0.70 8.27 -1.41
N MET A 6 2.00 8.42 -1.71
CA MET A 6 2.45 8.84 -3.05
C MET A 6 2.20 7.76 -4.10
N GLY A 7 2.47 6.49 -3.76
CA GLY A 7 2.13 5.34 -4.60
C GLY A 7 0.63 5.25 -4.89
N LEU A 8 -0.20 5.51 -3.88
CA LEU A 8 -1.67 5.53 -4.01
C LEU A 8 -2.12 6.59 -5.01
N ILE A 9 -1.62 7.82 -4.87
CA ILE A 9 -1.95 8.91 -5.80
C ILE A 9 -1.52 8.56 -7.23
N GLY A 10 -0.34 7.97 -7.41
CA GLY A 10 0.11 7.51 -8.73
C GLY A 10 -0.83 6.50 -9.38
N ILE A 11 -1.33 5.52 -8.61
CA ILE A 11 -2.28 4.51 -9.12
C ILE A 11 -3.66 5.10 -9.39
N ILE A 12 -4.10 6.08 -8.59
CA ILE A 12 -5.34 6.81 -8.86
C ILE A 12 -5.22 7.56 -10.19
N ILE A 13 -4.13 8.30 -10.40
CA ILE A 13 -3.89 9.03 -11.66
C ILE A 13 -3.83 8.05 -12.84
N ALA A 14 -3.09 6.94 -12.72
CA ALA A 14 -3.03 5.92 -13.76
C ALA A 14 -4.42 5.32 -14.07
N GLY A 15 -5.25 5.12 -13.05
CA GLY A 15 -6.64 4.67 -13.21
C GLY A 15 -7.51 5.70 -13.93
N VAL A 16 -7.38 6.99 -13.61
CA VAL A 16 -8.09 8.08 -14.30
C VAL A 16 -7.67 8.16 -15.76
N VAL A 17 -6.37 8.08 -16.06
CA VAL A 17 -5.88 8.06 -17.44
C VAL A 17 -6.42 6.84 -18.19
N ASN A 18 -6.41 5.66 -17.58
CA ASN A 18 -6.93 4.46 -18.21
C ASN A 18 -8.44 4.50 -18.45
N TYR A 19 -9.20 5.20 -17.61
CA TYR A 19 -10.63 5.41 -17.82
C TYR A 19 -10.93 6.13 -19.15
N PHE A 20 -10.10 7.09 -19.55
CA PHE A 20 -10.24 7.75 -20.86
C PHE A 20 -9.74 6.89 -22.03
N LEU A 21 -8.74 6.04 -21.79
CA LEU A 21 -8.18 5.15 -22.82
C LEU A 21 -8.99 3.86 -23.02
N ALA A 22 -9.81 3.47 -22.04
CA ALA A 22 -10.61 2.25 -22.02
C ALA A 22 -9.81 0.97 -22.32
N SER A 23 -8.55 0.87 -21.86
CA SER A 23 -7.68 -0.27 -22.16
C SER A 23 -7.73 -1.33 -21.05
N SER A 24 -8.14 -2.56 -21.42
CA SER A 24 -8.14 -3.73 -20.52
C SER A 24 -6.71 -4.17 -20.15
N VAL A 25 -5.77 -4.11 -21.10
CA VAL A 25 -4.36 -4.45 -20.87
C VAL A 25 -3.71 -3.50 -19.87
N LEU A 26 -3.92 -2.18 -20.03
CA LEU A 26 -3.39 -1.20 -19.06
C LEU A 26 -4.02 -1.38 -17.68
N ASN A 27 -5.31 -1.75 -17.58
CA ASN A 27 -5.95 -2.03 -16.30
C ASN A 27 -5.26 -3.19 -15.55
N LEU A 28 -4.93 -4.26 -16.28
CA LEU A 28 -4.23 -5.42 -15.72
C LEU A 28 -2.82 -5.04 -15.26
N ILE A 29 -2.07 -4.29 -16.07
CA ILE A 29 -0.72 -3.81 -15.71
C ILE A 29 -0.77 -2.93 -14.45
N ILE A 30 -1.68 -1.94 -14.40
CA ILE A 30 -1.84 -1.04 -13.26
C ILE A 30 -2.15 -1.84 -11.98
N SER A 31 -3.00 -2.85 -12.09
CA SER A 31 -3.38 -3.71 -10.95
C SER A 31 -2.21 -4.55 -10.45
N VAL A 32 -1.45 -5.20 -11.35
CA VAL A 32 -0.30 -6.04 -10.98
C VAL A 32 0.85 -5.20 -10.41
N VAL A 33 1.25 -4.14 -11.11
CA VAL A 33 2.31 -3.21 -10.66
C VAL A 33 1.96 -2.67 -9.28
N GLY A 34 0.69 -2.33 -9.12
CA GLY A 34 0.20 -1.86 -7.87
C GLY A 34 0.40 -2.85 -6.72
N VAL A 35 -0.05 -4.09 -6.86
CA VAL A 35 0.08 -5.10 -5.80
C VAL A 35 1.55 -5.31 -5.43
N VAL A 36 2.44 -5.38 -6.43
CA VAL A 36 3.89 -5.53 -6.21
C VAL A 36 4.45 -4.32 -5.43
N LEU A 37 4.10 -3.11 -5.84
CA LEU A 37 4.57 -1.87 -5.22
C LEU A 37 4.15 -1.79 -3.75
N PHE A 38 2.86 -1.99 -3.47
CA PHE A 38 2.36 -1.89 -2.09
C PHE A 38 2.86 -3.02 -1.21
N THR A 39 2.96 -4.25 -1.73
CA THR A 39 3.56 -5.37 -0.97
C THR A 39 5.01 -5.07 -0.60
N GLY A 40 5.80 -4.51 -1.53
CA GLY A 40 7.18 -4.10 -1.26
C GLY A 40 7.30 -2.98 -0.22
N LEU A 41 6.42 -1.96 -0.32
CA LEU A 41 6.37 -0.87 0.66
C LEU A 41 5.95 -1.36 2.05
N THR A 42 4.91 -2.20 2.15
CA THR A 42 4.47 -2.80 3.42
C THR A 42 5.57 -3.65 4.06
N ALA A 43 6.33 -4.40 3.27
CA ALA A 43 7.47 -5.17 3.76
C ALA A 43 8.57 -4.26 4.32
N TYR A 44 8.84 -3.13 3.67
CA TYR A 44 9.79 -2.12 4.15
C TYR A 44 9.30 -1.47 5.46
N ASP A 45 8.03 -1.05 5.51
CA ASP A 45 7.46 -0.40 6.69
C ASP A 45 7.41 -1.36 7.89
N THR A 46 7.15 -2.65 7.67
CA THR A 46 7.24 -3.70 8.70
C THR A 46 8.66 -3.79 9.29
N GLN A 47 9.68 -3.81 8.42
CA GLN A 47 11.08 -3.86 8.88
C GLN A 47 11.47 -2.60 9.65
N LYS A 48 11.04 -1.43 9.16
CA LYS A 48 11.29 -0.15 9.82
C LYS A 48 10.65 -0.08 11.20
N ILE A 49 9.40 -0.52 11.35
CA ILE A 49 8.71 -0.57 12.65
C ILE A 49 9.43 -1.51 13.62
N LYS A 50 9.85 -2.69 13.14
CA LYS A 50 10.62 -3.64 13.95
C LYS A 50 11.96 -3.06 14.43
N GLN A 51 12.66 -2.32 13.56
CA GLN A 51 13.91 -1.65 13.93
C GLN A 51 13.68 -0.54 14.96
N MET A 52 12.65 0.29 14.78
CA MET A 52 12.30 1.34 15.74
C MET A 52 11.91 0.76 17.11
N ALA A 53 11.12 -0.32 17.14
CA ALA A 53 10.77 -1.01 18.38
C ALA A 53 12.02 -1.56 19.10
N ALA A 54 12.97 -2.16 18.37
CA ALA A 54 14.20 -2.69 18.95
C ALA A 54 15.16 -1.61 19.50
N MET A 55 15.05 -0.37 19.00
CA MET A 55 15.89 0.76 19.44
C MET A 55 15.28 1.55 20.60
N THR A 56 14.03 1.27 20.97
CA THR A 56 13.31 2.02 22.00
C THR A 56 13.47 1.32 23.36
N ASN A 57 14.17 1.98 24.29
CA ASN A 57 14.48 1.42 25.63
C ASN A 57 13.70 2.11 26.78
N ASP A 58 12.86 3.09 26.47
CA ASP A 58 12.05 3.81 27.47
C ASP A 58 10.56 3.50 27.24
N GLY A 59 9.88 3.01 28.29
CA GLY A 59 8.52 2.45 28.20
C GLY A 59 7.45 3.43 27.70
N GLU A 60 7.62 4.75 27.91
CA GLU A 60 6.71 5.77 27.37
C GLU A 60 6.86 5.92 25.84
N SER A 61 8.09 5.81 25.33
CA SER A 61 8.40 5.87 23.91
C SER A 61 7.96 4.58 23.18
N GLU A 62 8.00 3.45 23.88
CA GLU A 62 7.61 2.14 23.36
C GLU A 62 6.12 2.09 22.98
N GLY A 63 5.25 2.61 23.84
CA GLY A 63 3.82 2.70 23.57
C GLY A 63 3.50 3.59 22.35
N LYS A 64 4.22 4.71 22.19
CA LYS A 64 4.06 5.60 21.04
C LYS A 64 4.51 4.94 19.73
N VAL A 65 5.64 4.23 19.74
CA VAL A 65 6.14 3.48 18.59
C VAL A 65 5.18 2.36 18.20
N ALA A 66 4.59 1.66 19.18
CA ALA A 66 3.59 0.64 18.94
C ALA A 66 2.33 1.20 18.26
N VAL A 67 1.76 2.30 18.77
CA VAL A 67 0.56 2.93 18.19
C VAL A 67 0.82 3.47 16.79
N MET A 68 1.94 4.19 16.59
CA MET A 68 2.31 4.70 15.27
C MET A 68 2.60 3.58 14.26
N GLY A 69 3.30 2.53 14.70
CA GLY A 69 3.57 1.37 13.87
C GLY A 69 2.30 0.65 13.45
N ALA A 70 1.40 0.41 14.41
CA ALA A 70 0.09 -0.22 14.14
C ALA A 70 -0.77 0.62 13.17
N LEU A 71 -0.82 1.94 13.34
CA LEU A 71 -1.54 2.82 12.42
C LEU A 71 -0.96 2.77 11.01
N SER A 72 0.38 2.76 10.87
CA SER A 72 1.03 2.66 9.55
C SER A 72 0.69 1.32 8.87
N LEU A 73 0.85 0.21 9.60
CA LEU A 73 0.52 -1.14 9.11
C LEU A 73 -0.96 -1.27 8.74
N TYR A 74 -1.86 -0.61 9.47
CA TYR A 74 -3.29 -0.58 9.15
C TYR A 74 -3.57 0.10 7.82
N LEU A 75 -2.93 1.25 7.56
CA LEU A 75 -3.07 1.96 6.28
C LEU A 75 -2.48 1.16 5.12
N ASP A 76 -1.33 0.52 5.33
CA ASP A 76 -0.70 -0.36 4.35
C ASP A 76 -1.59 -1.55 4.01
N PHE A 77 -2.21 -2.16 5.03
CA PHE A 77 -3.17 -3.24 4.85
C PHE A 77 -4.38 -2.80 4.01
N ILE A 78 -4.99 -1.64 4.29
CA ILE A 78 -6.11 -1.13 3.49
C ILE A 78 -5.71 -0.97 2.02
N ASN A 79 -4.55 -0.37 1.75
CA ASN A 79 -4.12 -0.17 0.38
C ASN A 79 -3.90 -1.50 -0.34
N LEU A 80 -3.16 -2.43 0.27
CA LEU A 80 -2.91 -3.75 -0.30
C LEU A 80 -4.24 -4.48 -0.53
N PHE A 81 -5.17 -4.42 0.42
CA PHE A 81 -6.50 -5.04 0.30
C PHE A 81 -7.30 -4.48 -0.87
N LEU A 82 -7.40 -3.15 -1.01
CA LEU A 82 -8.11 -2.50 -2.13
C LEU A 82 -7.52 -2.90 -3.49
N MET A 83 -6.23 -3.15 -3.55
CA MET A 83 -5.55 -3.52 -4.79
C MET A 83 -5.74 -4.97 -5.15
N LEU A 84 -5.75 -5.87 -4.16
CA LEU A 84 -6.18 -7.24 -4.36
C LEU A 84 -7.65 -7.29 -4.82
N LEU A 85 -8.53 -6.49 -4.20
CA LEU A 85 -9.92 -6.38 -4.65
C LEU A 85 -10.02 -5.91 -6.10
N ARG A 86 -9.21 -4.93 -6.52
CA ARG A 86 -9.19 -4.47 -7.91
C ARG A 86 -8.66 -5.56 -8.85
N LEU A 87 -7.57 -6.24 -8.49
CA LEU A 87 -6.97 -7.29 -9.32
C LEU A 87 -7.91 -8.49 -9.53
N PHE A 88 -8.58 -8.93 -8.47
CA PHE A 88 -9.52 -10.06 -8.55
C PHE A 88 -10.92 -9.63 -9.00
N GLY A 89 -11.31 -8.38 -8.78
CA GLY A 89 -12.59 -7.82 -9.23
C GLY A 89 -12.61 -7.52 -10.73
N SER A 90 -11.49 -7.07 -11.31
CA SER A 90 -11.38 -6.85 -12.75
C SER A 90 -11.43 -8.14 -13.58
N SER A 91 -11.15 -9.29 -12.96
CA SER A 91 -11.22 -10.61 -13.60
C SER A 91 -12.66 -11.13 -13.79
N ARG A 92 -13.68 -10.36 -13.35
CA ARG A 92 -15.11 -10.73 -13.44
C ARG A 92 -15.89 -9.96 -14.51
N GLU A 93 -15.24 -9.03 -15.22
CA GLU A 93 -15.88 -8.13 -16.20
C GLU A 93 -15.63 -8.57 -17.66
N ASP A 94 -15.39 -9.87 -17.87
CA ASP A 94 -15.39 -10.52 -19.19
C ASP A 94 -16.78 -11.09 -19.54
#